data_AF-A0A2G9P1A8-F1
#
_entry.id   AF-A0A2G9P1A8-F1
#
_cell.length_a   1.000
_cell.length_b   1.000
_cell.length_c   1.000
_cell.angle_alpha   90.00
_cell.angle_beta   90.00
_cell.angle_gamma   90.00
#
_symmetry.space_group_name_H-M   'P 1'
#
loop_
_entity.id
_entity.type
_entity.pdbx_description
1 polymer ?
#
loop_
_entity_poly.entity_id
_entity_poly.type
_entity_poly.pdbx_seq_one_letter_code
_entity_poly.pdbx_strand_id
1 'polypeptide(L)'
;MVKSINFVVLGKQDIAAEFGKKGTVTDLSLYDRKESDVIKTWVTPSGFPDKIQPLLQAINLAEFVIFHVDKLDKFTGEQIIALDTLKKTQGILSHTFDVDESKLNFMIKGTVVEKYLKVEQDKL
;
A
#
# COMPACT_ATOMS: atom_id res chain seq x y z
N MET A 1 19.37 -5.85 18.98
CA MET A 1 18.29 -4.82 18.94
C MET A 1 17.36 -5.24 17.81
N VAL A 2 16.07 -5.42 18.08
CA VAL A 2 15.11 -5.88 17.06
C VAL A 2 14.89 -4.75 16.04
N LYS A 3 14.93 -5.05 14.75
CA LYS A 3 14.72 -4.08 13.67
C LYS A 3 13.25 -4.15 13.22
N SER A 4 12.58 -3.00 13.08
CA SER A 4 11.23 -2.93 12.49
C SER A 4 11.32 -2.47 11.04
N ILE A 5 10.46 -3.01 10.18
CA ILE A 5 10.24 -2.54 8.80
C ILE A 5 8.74 -2.49 8.58
N ASN A 6 8.25 -1.31 8.20
CA ASN A 6 6.82 -1.05 8.03
C ASN A 6 6.49 -0.85 6.55
N PHE A 7 5.41 -1.50 6.15
CA PHE A 7 4.85 -1.44 4.80
C PHE A 7 3.45 -0.85 4.90
N VAL A 8 3.06 0.01 3.95
CA VAL A 8 1.65 0.37 3.76
C VAL A 8 1.09 -0.46 2.62
N VAL A 9 -0.09 -1.04 2.82
CA VAL A 9 -0.82 -1.77 1.76
C VAL A 9 -2.00 -0.93 1.30
N LEU A 10 -1.99 -0.58 0.02
CA LEU A 10 -2.95 0.30 -0.65
C LEU A 10 -3.64 -0.42 -1.81
N GLY A 11 -4.79 0.10 -2.24
CA GLY A 11 -5.68 -0.55 -3.20
C GLY A 11 -6.47 -1.67 -2.53
N LYS A 12 -6.28 -2.90 -2.98
CA LYS A 12 -6.90 -4.11 -2.43
C LYS A 12 -6.17 -4.56 -1.16
N GLN A 13 -6.65 -4.06 -0.02
CA GLN A 13 -5.99 -4.16 1.29
C GLN A 13 -6.06 -5.55 1.95
N ASP A 14 -6.99 -6.42 1.53
CA ASP A 14 -7.21 -7.74 2.11
C ASP A 14 -5.99 -8.67 1.98
N ILE A 15 -5.14 -8.46 0.97
CA ILE A 15 -3.86 -9.16 0.78
C ILE A 15 -2.93 -9.06 2.01
N ALA A 16 -3.08 -8.02 2.83
CA ALA A 16 -2.26 -7.85 4.04
C ALA A 16 -2.43 -9.01 5.04
N ALA A 17 -3.58 -9.71 5.01
CA ALA A 17 -3.84 -10.87 5.85
C ALA A 17 -2.97 -12.08 5.49
N GLU A 18 -2.42 -12.13 4.27
CA GLU A 18 -1.51 -13.18 3.82
C GLU A 18 -0.08 -12.96 4.32
N PHE A 19 0.27 -11.72 4.68
CA PHE A 19 1.64 -11.36 5.03
C PHE A 19 1.96 -11.53 6.52
N GLY A 20 0.97 -11.32 7.40
CA GLY A 20 1.17 -11.30 8.85
C GLY A 20 -0.08 -11.60 9.66
N LYS A 21 0.09 -11.75 10.97
CA LYS A 21 -1.02 -11.96 11.90
C LYS A 21 -1.75 -10.64 12.14
N LYS A 22 -3.06 -10.64 11.95
CA LYS A 22 -3.91 -9.46 12.21
C LYS A 22 -3.85 -9.08 13.68
N GLY A 23 -3.44 -7.84 13.96
CA GLY A 23 -3.36 -7.24 15.28
C GLY A 23 -4.49 -6.24 15.51
N THR A 24 -4.12 -5.01 15.89
CA THR A 24 -5.06 -3.92 16.13
C THR A 24 -5.88 -3.60 14.88
N VAL A 25 -7.19 -3.45 15.07
CA VAL A 25 -8.15 -3.08 14.02
C VAL A 25 -8.96 -1.88 14.52
N THR A 26 -8.67 -0.70 13.98
CA THR A 26 -9.43 0.53 14.20
C THR A 26 -9.59 1.26 12.86
N ASP A 27 -9.31 2.56 12.79
CA ASP A 27 -9.15 3.30 11.54
C ASP A 27 -7.91 2.79 10.75
N LEU A 28 -6.95 2.15 11.42
CA LEU A 28 -5.82 1.41 10.81
C LEU A 28 -5.89 -0.07 11.20
N SER A 29 -5.55 -0.95 10.26
CA SER A 29 -5.30 -2.37 10.55
C SER A 29 -3.81 -2.67 10.46
N LEU A 30 -3.27 -3.36 11.47
CA LEU A 30 -1.87 -3.79 11.49
C LEU A 30 -1.79 -5.32 11.37
N TYR A 31 -0.84 -5.78 10.58
CA TYR A 31 -0.51 -7.18 10.39
C TYR A 31 0.97 -7.36 10.67
N ASP A 32 1.33 -8.25 11.60
CA ASP A 32 2.71 -8.39 12.04
C ASP A 32 3.27 -9.78 11.76
N ARG A 33 4.53 -9.83 11.31
CA ARG A 33 5.32 -11.05 11.18
C ARG A 33 6.70 -10.84 11.74
N LYS A 34 7.09 -11.69 12.69
CA LYS A 34 8.47 -11.74 13.19
C LYS A 34 9.27 -12.78 12.41
N GLU A 35 10.38 -12.35 11.83
CA GLU A 35 11.37 -13.19 11.16
C GLU A 35 12.74 -12.97 11.80
N SER A 36 13.20 -13.94 12.58
CA SER A 36 14.45 -13.82 13.36
C SER A 36 14.45 -12.54 14.22
N ASP A 37 15.33 -11.58 13.90
CA ASP A 37 15.49 -10.29 14.61
C ASP A 37 14.80 -9.11 13.91
N VAL A 38 13.97 -9.38 12.89
CA VAL A 38 13.21 -8.37 12.17
C VAL A 38 11.71 -8.55 12.41
N ILE A 39 11.01 -7.47 12.73
CA ILE A 39 9.55 -7.40 12.73
C ILE A 39 9.14 -6.67 11.46
N LYS A 40 8.31 -7.33 10.66
CA LYS A 40 7.64 -6.73 9.51
C LYS A 40 6.21 -6.41 9.90
N THR A 41 5.80 -5.17 9.67
CA THR A 41 4.44 -4.69 9.96
C THR A 41 3.82 -4.16 8.68
N TRP A 42 2.66 -4.70 8.30
CA TRP A 42 1.86 -4.18 7.18
C TRP A 42 0.68 -3.40 7.75
N VAL A 43 0.58 -2.14 7.36
CA VAL A 43 -0.45 -1.20 7.80
C VAL A 43 -1.41 -0.96 6.66
N THR A 44 -2.71 -1.08 6.92
CA THR A 44 -3.76 -0.76 5.94
C THR A 44 -4.65 0.37 6.48
N PRO A 45 -5.03 1.35 5.65
CA PRO A 45 -5.92 2.43 6.06
C PRO A 45 -7.38 1.97 6.03
N SER A 46 -7.80 1.19 7.03
CA SER A 46 -9.14 0.57 7.07
C SER A 46 -10.31 1.58 7.16
N GLY A 47 -10.07 2.77 7.70
CA GLY A 47 -11.06 3.85 7.74
C GLY A 47 -11.14 4.71 6.46
N PHE A 48 -10.31 4.43 5.46
CA PHE A 48 -10.42 5.01 4.12
C PHE A 48 -11.29 4.08 3.25
N PRO A 49 -12.28 4.59 2.48
CA PRO A 49 -12.40 5.99 2.03
C PRO A 49 -13.33 6.91 2.85
N ASP A 50 -13.90 6.44 3.97
CA ASP A 50 -14.82 7.27 4.77
C ASP A 50 -14.14 8.53 5.33
N LYS A 51 -12.86 8.41 5.66
CA LYS A 51 -12.00 9.49 6.14
C LYS A 51 -10.68 9.48 5.37
N ILE A 52 -10.11 10.67 5.14
CA ILE A 52 -8.79 10.81 4.51
C ILE A 52 -7.63 10.59 5.50
N GLN A 53 -7.86 10.84 6.78
CA GLN A 53 -6.85 10.77 7.84
C GLN A 53 -6.17 9.39 7.94
N PRO A 54 -6.91 8.26 7.88
CA PRO A 54 -6.29 6.94 7.94
C PRO A 54 -5.32 6.69 6.79
N LEU A 55 -5.63 7.15 5.57
CA LEU A 55 -4.73 7.03 4.42
C LEU A 55 -3.39 7.73 4.69
N LEU A 56 -3.44 8.99 5.11
CA LEU A 56 -2.24 9.78 5.38
C LEU A 56 -1.45 9.22 6.57
N GLN A 57 -2.12 8.72 7.60
CA GLN A 57 -1.47 8.10 8.76
C GLN A 57 -0.75 6.80 8.37
N ALA A 58 -1.43 5.90 7.64
CA ALA A 58 -0.86 4.63 7.19
C ALA A 58 0.38 4.85 6.32
N ILE A 59 0.30 5.79 5.36
CA ILE A 59 1.43 6.12 4.49
C ILE A 59 2.61 6.67 5.31
N ASN A 60 2.37 7.56 6.28
CA ASN A 60 3.44 8.15 7.09
C ASN A 60 4.16 7.12 7.99
N LEU A 61 3.46 6.10 8.48
CA LEU A 61 4.03 5.05 9.33
C LEU A 61 4.94 4.07 8.58
N ALA A 62 4.82 3.99 7.25
CA ALA A 62 5.51 3.01 6.43
C ALA A 62 6.77 3.55 5.75
N GLU A 63 7.84 2.76 5.70
CA GLU A 63 9.00 3.03 4.85
C GLU A 63 8.76 2.59 3.40
N PHE A 64 7.98 1.53 3.20
CA PHE A 64 7.73 0.92 1.89
C PHE A 64 6.25 0.88 1.54
N VAL A 65 5.94 0.97 0.24
CA VAL A 65 4.56 0.93 -0.27
C VAL A 65 4.33 -0.35 -1.05
N ILE A 66 3.24 -1.04 -0.74
CA ILE A 66 2.66 -2.12 -1.54
C ILE A 66 1.36 -1.57 -2.11
N PHE A 67 1.35 -1.22 -3.39
CA PHE A 67 0.15 -0.70 -4.04
C PHE A 67 -0.41 -1.75 -5.00
N HIS A 68 -1.45 -2.48 -4.55
CA HIS A 68 -2.10 -3.51 -5.33
C HIS A 68 -3.47 -3.01 -5.82
N VAL A 69 -3.53 -2.54 -7.07
CA VAL A 69 -4.71 -1.88 -7.63
C VAL A 69 -5.72 -2.91 -8.13
N ASP A 70 -6.95 -2.88 -7.62
CA ASP A 70 -8.05 -3.77 -8.06
C ASP A 70 -9.12 -3.08 -8.91
N LYS A 71 -9.11 -1.75 -8.95
CA LYS A 71 -10.03 -0.92 -9.73
C LYS A 71 -9.39 0.43 -10.02
N LEU A 72 -9.88 1.12 -11.05
CA LEU A 72 -9.46 2.49 -11.38
C LEU A 72 -10.62 3.44 -11.11
N ASP A 73 -10.63 4.01 -9.90
CA ASP A 73 -11.66 4.93 -9.43
C ASP A 73 -11.05 6.19 -8.79
N LYS A 74 -11.91 7.07 -8.27
CA LYS A 74 -11.48 8.30 -7.58
C LYS A 74 -10.58 8.00 -6.37
N PHE A 75 -10.80 6.90 -5.66
CA PHE A 75 -10.03 6.53 -4.47
C PHE A 75 -8.64 6.01 -4.82
N THR A 76 -8.49 5.38 -5.99
CA THR A 76 -7.20 5.04 -6.57
C THR A 76 -6.40 6.31 -6.89
N GLY A 77 -7.06 7.31 -7.49
CA GLY A 77 -6.47 8.63 -7.73
C GLY A 77 -6.03 9.33 -6.43
N GLU A 78 -6.88 9.32 -5.40
CA GLU A 78 -6.53 9.90 -4.08
C GLU A 78 -5.29 9.22 -3.46
N GLN A 79 -5.17 7.90 -3.57
CA GLN A 79 -4.01 7.15 -3.10
C GLN A 79 -2.74 7.52 -3.89
N ILE A 80 -2.81 7.63 -5.22
CA ILE A 80 -1.68 8.08 -6.06
C ILE A 80 -1.21 9.46 -5.64
N ILE A 81 -2.14 10.42 -5.47
CA ILE A 81 -1.82 11.79 -5.07
C ILE A 81 -1.24 11.83 -3.65
N ALA A 82 -1.77 11.04 -2.71
CA ALA A 82 -1.25 10.97 -1.36
C ALA A 82 0.19 10.45 -1.32
N LEU A 83 0.50 9.40 -2.10
CA LEU A 83 1.86 8.87 -2.23
C LEU A 83 2.84 9.90 -2.80
N ASP A 84 2.42 10.62 -3.84
CA ASP A 84 3.22 11.65 -4.50
C ASP A 84 3.49 12.84 -3.58
N THR A 85 2.43 13.34 -2.92
CA THR A 85 2.50 14.46 -1.96
C THR A 85 3.44 14.14 -0.79
N LEU A 86 3.38 12.91 -0.28
CA LEU A 86 4.22 12.43 0.82
C LEU A 86 5.60 11.92 0.35
N LYS A 87 5.91 12.04 -0.95
CA LYS A 87 7.18 11.66 -1.56
C LYS A 87 7.62 10.24 -1.22
N LYS A 88 6.68 9.30 -1.20
CA LYS A 88 7.00 7.89 -0.98
C LYS A 88 7.57 7.30 -2.26
N THR A 89 8.89 7.18 -2.32
CA THR A 89 9.59 6.72 -3.53
C THR A 89 9.92 5.23 -3.51
N GLN A 90 9.76 4.56 -2.37
CA GLN A 90 10.10 3.15 -2.19
C GLN A 90 8.81 2.33 -2.19
N GLY A 91 8.53 1.64 -3.29
CA GLY A 91 7.33 0.83 -3.40
C GLY A 91 7.29 -0.11 -4.59
N ILE A 92 6.33 -1.03 -4.51
CA ILE A 92 5.94 -1.93 -5.59
C ILE A 92 4.53 -1.59 -6.06
N LEU A 93 4.29 -1.80 -7.35
CA LEU A 93 2.99 -1.62 -7.99
C LEU A 93 2.58 -2.96 -8.62
N SER A 94 1.38 -3.41 -8.31
CA SER A 94 0.73 -4.52 -9.00
C SER A 94 -0.73 -4.18 -9.22
N HIS A 95 -1.40 -4.97 -10.05
CA HIS A 95 -2.83 -4.82 -10.27
C HIS A 95 -3.51 -6.16 -10.51
N THR A 96 -4.83 -6.22 -10.33
CA THR A 96 -5.62 -7.39 -10.69
C THR A 96 -5.82 -7.49 -12.20
N PHE A 97 -6.25 -8.65 -12.70
CA PHE A 97 -6.52 -8.87 -14.12
C PHE A 97 -7.60 -7.93 -14.70
N ASP A 98 -8.51 -7.43 -13.86
CA ASP A 98 -9.61 -6.55 -14.29
C ASP A 98 -9.17 -5.09 -14.50
N VAL A 99 -7.93 -4.76 -14.14
CA VAL A 99 -7.36 -3.42 -14.30
C VAL A 99 -6.66 -3.30 -15.64
N ASP A 100 -7.08 -2.31 -16.42
CA ASP A 100 -6.42 -1.90 -17.66
C ASP A 100 -5.07 -1.23 -17.34
N GLU A 101 -3.97 -1.95 -17.61
CA GLU A 101 -2.62 -1.47 -17.33
C GLU A 101 -2.30 -0.16 -18.06
N SER A 102 -2.81 0.04 -19.28
CA SER A 102 -2.55 1.27 -20.05
C SER A 102 -3.17 2.49 -19.36
N LYS A 103 -4.39 2.33 -18.82
CA LYS A 103 -5.05 3.39 -18.03
C LYS A 103 -4.33 3.62 -16.70
N LEU A 104 -3.93 2.57 -16.00
CA LEU A 104 -3.15 2.70 -14.77
C LEU A 104 -1.84 3.45 -15.02
N ASN A 105 -1.10 3.09 -16.08
CA ASN A 105 0.13 3.76 -16.48
C ASN A 105 -0.10 5.24 -16.81
N PHE A 106 -1.22 5.59 -17.42
CA PHE A 106 -1.60 6.98 -17.65
C PHE A 106 -1.89 7.72 -16.34
N MET A 107 -2.60 7.10 -15.39
CA MET A 107 -2.94 7.72 -14.10
C MET A 107 -1.73 8.01 -13.22
N ILE A 108 -0.71 7.15 -13.25
CA ILE A 108 0.49 7.31 -12.40
C ILE A 108 1.57 8.18 -13.04
N LYS A 109 1.42 8.55 -14.32
CA LYS A 109 2.43 9.30 -15.07
C LYS A 109 2.78 10.62 -14.39
N GLY A 110 4.07 10.89 -14.22
CA GLY A 110 4.59 12.09 -13.58
C GLY A 110 4.57 12.06 -12.05
N THR A 111 4.14 10.96 -11.43
CA THR A 111 4.08 10.80 -9.97
C THR A 111 5.20 9.89 -9.46
N VAL A 112 5.41 9.82 -8.14
CA VAL A 112 6.33 8.85 -7.53
C VAL A 112 5.99 7.39 -7.87
N VAL A 113 4.70 7.09 -8.10
CA VAL A 113 4.22 5.73 -8.36
C VAL A 113 4.70 5.21 -9.71
N GLU A 114 4.94 6.10 -10.69
CA GLU A 114 5.54 5.73 -11.99
C GLU A 114 6.89 5.00 -11.84
N LYS A 115 7.60 5.26 -10.74
CA LYS A 115 8.94 4.73 -10.47
C LYS A 115 8.94 3.44 -9.64
N TYR A 116 7.77 2.96 -9.22
CA TYR A 116 7.68 1.74 -8.43
C TYR A 116 8.07 0.52 -9.25
N LEU A 117 8.64 -0.48 -8.57
CA LEU A 117 8.89 -1.76 -9.20
C LEU A 117 7.54 -2.43 -9.51
N LYS A 118 7.25 -2.64 -10.79
CA LYS A 118 6.08 -3.40 -11.21
C LYS A 118 6.28 -4.88 -10.91
N VAL A 119 5.31 -5.49 -10.26
CA VAL A 119 5.30 -6.92 -9.94
C VAL A 119 4.00 -7.56 -10.40
N GLU A 120 4.08 -8.82 -10.81
CA GLU A 120 2.89 -9.63 -11.10
C GLU A 120 2.15 -9.95 -9.79
N GLN A 121 0.83 -10.12 -9.86
CA GLN A 121 -0.01 -10.33 -8.67
C GLN A 121 0.40 -11.58 -7.87
N ASP A 122 0.87 -12.63 -8.53
CA ASP A 122 1.33 -13.89 -7.93
C ASP A 122 2.72 -13.79 -7.27
N LYS A 123 3.41 -12.65 -7.42
CA LYS A 123 4.75 -12.37 -6.91
C LYS A 123 4.79 -11.27 -5.83
N LEU A 124 3.62 -10.93 -5.27
CA LEU A 124 3.47 -9.98 -4.16
C LEU A 124 4.07 -10.51 -2.84
#